data_AF-A0A3D3ZIP5-F1
#
_entry.id   AF-A0A3D3ZIP5-F1
#
_cell.length_a   1.000
_cell.length_b   1.000
_cell.length_c   1.000
_cell.angle_alpha   90.00
_cell.angle_beta   90.00
_cell.angle_gamma   90.00
#
_symmetry.space_group_name_H-M   'P 1'
#
loop_
_entity.id
_entity.type
_entity.pdbx_description
1 polymer ?
#
loop_
_entity_poly.entity_id
_entity_poly.type
_entity_poly.pdbx_seq_one_letter_code
_entity_poly.pdbx_strand_id
1 'polypeptide(L)'
;ATPWSGATIGGLIATNVNAPLRMRYGSIRDLVLCATVVLADGRVLRVGRPVIKNVAGFDLVKVFVGAHGTLGLITDVTLKLVVQPRTQRTLLIPVADYRHGLAWARKLLPLAMVASALLLCKDCAIPGDSQSPTSPYMLVYSAEGVAEDVQAELDQVRKVLRTMGTMEAHEPIEVEGLSGTEIWAALLAGSTGKLQVRAGVAAKDVA
;
A
#
# COMPACT_ATOMS: atom_id res chain seq x y z
N ALA A 1 -1.14 -3.73 7.61
CA ALA A 1 -0.03 -4.60 8.02
C ALA A 1 1.26 -3.79 8.13
N THR A 2 2.09 -4.05 9.14
CA THR A 2 3.46 -3.54 9.25
C THR A 2 4.43 -4.71 9.12
N PRO A 3 5.57 -4.56 8.43
CA PRO A 3 6.58 -5.61 8.36
C PRO A 3 7.37 -5.75 9.66
N TRP A 4 7.40 -4.72 10.50
CA TRP A 4 8.11 -4.72 11.77
C TRP A 4 7.15 -4.95 12.93
N SER A 5 7.43 -5.96 13.75
CA SER A 5 6.62 -6.36 14.91
C SER A 5 6.60 -5.30 16.02
N GLY A 6 7.65 -4.50 16.15
CA GLY A 6 7.74 -3.39 17.13
C GLY A 6 7.19 -2.04 16.62
N ALA A 7 6.57 -1.99 15.45
CA ALA A 7 6.06 -0.74 14.91
C ALA A 7 4.85 -0.23 15.73
N THR A 8 4.86 1.06 16.05
CA THR A 8 3.75 1.74 16.72
C THR A 8 3.06 2.72 15.78
N ILE A 9 1.80 3.06 16.06
CA ILE A 9 1.05 4.05 15.26
C ILE A 9 1.79 5.40 15.24
N GLY A 10 2.28 5.85 16.40
CA GLY A 10 3.08 7.08 16.51
C GLY A 10 4.35 7.03 15.67
N GLY A 11 5.06 5.90 15.67
CA GLY A 11 6.25 5.70 14.83
C GLY A 11 5.94 5.73 13.32
N LEU A 12 4.87 5.06 12.89
CA LEU A 12 4.43 5.08 11.49
C LEU A 12 4.05 6.48 11.01
N ILE A 13 3.38 7.26 11.86
CA ILE A 13 3.03 8.65 11.59
C ILE A 13 4.29 9.51 11.53
N ALA A 14 5.16 9.42 12.53
CA ALA A 14 6.39 10.20 12.61
C ALA A 14 7.33 9.92 11.43
N THR A 15 7.31 8.72 10.85
CA THR A 15 8.14 8.34 9.69
C THR A 15 7.41 8.42 8.35
N ASN A 16 6.11 8.77 8.35
CA ASN A 16 5.24 8.78 7.18
C ASN A 16 5.35 7.48 6.34
N VAL A 17 5.42 6.32 6.99
CA VAL A 17 5.49 5.03 6.32
C VAL A 17 4.11 4.64 5.80
N ASN A 18 4.04 4.32 4.51
CA ASN A 18 2.79 3.99 3.83
C ASN A 18 2.83 2.60 3.21
N ALA A 19 1.87 1.74 3.53
CA ALA A 19 1.68 0.44 2.89
C ALA A 19 0.98 0.58 1.51
N PRO A 20 0.94 -0.48 0.68
CA PRO A 20 0.27 -0.46 -0.63
C PRO A 20 -1.18 0.01 -0.59
N LEU A 21 -1.92 -0.33 0.49
CA LEU A 21 -3.28 0.15 0.77
C LEU A 21 -3.50 1.67 0.60
N ARG A 22 -2.42 2.47 0.65
CA ARG A 22 -2.48 3.91 0.37
C ARG A 22 -3.14 4.26 -0.97
N MET A 23 -3.07 3.33 -1.93
CA MET A 23 -3.64 3.50 -3.26
C MET A 23 -5.15 3.71 -3.21
N ARG A 24 -5.84 3.00 -2.31
CA ARG A 24 -7.30 3.09 -2.14
C ARG A 24 -7.71 3.96 -0.96
N TYR A 25 -6.97 3.90 0.14
CA TYR A 25 -7.40 4.48 1.41
C TYR A 25 -6.67 5.79 1.77
N GLY A 26 -5.73 6.21 0.93
CA GLY A 26 -4.89 7.38 1.21
C GLY A 26 -3.70 7.05 2.11
N SER A 27 -2.79 7.99 2.21
CA SER A 27 -1.59 7.87 3.05
C SER A 27 -1.92 7.98 4.54
N ILE A 28 -0.99 7.58 5.41
CA ILE A 28 -1.10 7.83 6.86
C ILE A 28 -1.30 9.33 7.14
N ARG A 29 -0.72 10.21 6.33
CA ARG A 29 -0.96 11.65 6.36
C ARG A 29 -2.43 11.98 6.14
N ASP A 30 -3.12 11.30 5.22
CA ASP A 30 -4.54 11.53 4.92
C ASP A 30 -5.46 10.96 6.02
N LEU A 31 -5.01 9.89 6.69
CA LEU A 31 -5.78 9.21 7.73
C LEU A 31 -5.72 9.91 9.09
N VAL A 32 -4.66 10.65 9.41
CA VAL A 32 -4.55 11.36 10.70
C VAL A 32 -5.42 12.62 10.71
N LEU A 33 -6.40 12.68 11.62
CA LEU A 33 -7.29 13.83 11.80
C LEU A 33 -6.85 14.75 12.95
N CYS A 34 -6.33 14.15 14.02
CA CYS A 34 -5.97 14.86 15.24
C CYS A 34 -4.82 14.14 15.96
N ALA A 35 -4.00 14.88 16.70
CA ALA A 35 -2.95 14.32 17.55
C ALA A 35 -2.79 15.13 18.85
N THR A 36 -2.49 14.43 19.95
CA THR A 36 -1.88 15.02 21.14
C THR A 36 -0.37 14.81 21.05
N VAL A 37 0.39 15.89 21.27
CA VAL A 37 1.85 15.89 21.21
C VAL A 37 2.40 16.56 22.48
N VAL A 38 3.39 15.92 23.10
CA VAL A 38 4.18 16.51 24.18
C VAL A 38 5.44 17.12 23.58
N LEU A 39 5.63 18.43 23.77
CA LEU A 39 6.80 19.17 23.30
C LEU A 39 7.99 18.98 24.25
N ALA A 40 9.18 19.39 23.80
CA ALA A 40 10.42 19.27 24.58
C ALA A 40 10.41 20.05 25.91
N ASP A 41 9.60 21.12 25.99
CA ASP A 41 9.41 21.91 27.21
C ASP A 41 8.27 21.38 28.12
N GLY A 42 7.74 20.19 27.81
CA GLY A 42 6.68 19.53 28.58
C GLY A 42 5.26 20.04 28.26
N ARG A 43 5.08 21.05 27.40
CA ARG A 43 3.73 21.48 27.00
C ARG A 43 3.03 20.40 26.20
N VAL A 44 1.74 20.24 26.47
CA VAL A 44 0.85 19.33 25.74
C VAL A 44 0.07 20.12 24.69
N LEU A 45 0.28 19.80 23.42
CA LEU A 45 -0.38 20.41 22.29
C LEU A 45 -1.40 19.43 21.69
N ARG A 46 -2.64 19.89 21.48
CA ARG A 46 -3.65 19.17 20.68
C ARG A 46 -3.77 19.87 19.33
N VAL A 47 -3.51 19.13 18.25
CA VAL A 47 -3.58 19.65 16.86
C VAL A 47 -4.61 18.89 16.03
N GLY A 48 -5.23 19.59 15.10
CA GLY A 48 -6.29 19.06 14.25
C GLY A 48 -7.64 18.97 14.96
N ARG A 49 -8.65 18.45 14.27
CA ARG A 49 -10.00 18.24 14.80
C ARG A 49 -10.50 16.88 14.33
N PRO A 50 -11.35 16.18 15.09
CA PRO A 50 -11.89 14.87 14.70
C PRO A 50 -13.00 14.99 13.64
N VAL A 51 -12.80 15.83 12.62
CA VAL A 51 -13.73 16.07 11.51
C VAL A 51 -12.98 16.08 10.19
N ILE A 52 -13.62 15.57 9.13
CA ILE A 52 -13.00 15.48 7.80
C ILE A 52 -12.82 16.88 7.20
N LYS A 53 -13.82 17.75 7.33
CA LYS A 53 -13.76 19.11 6.82
C LYS A 53 -13.22 20.05 7.90
N ASN A 54 -11.93 20.35 7.82
CA ASN A 54 -11.30 21.38 8.64
C ASN A 54 -10.86 22.54 7.74
N VAL A 55 -11.66 23.61 7.69
CA VAL A 55 -11.46 24.76 6.79
C VAL A 55 -10.89 26.01 7.48
N ALA A 56 -10.50 25.90 8.75
CA ALA A 56 -9.97 27.01 9.51
C ALA A 56 -8.46 26.85 9.76
N GLY A 57 -7.66 27.73 9.15
CA GLY A 57 -6.22 27.83 9.37
C GLY A 57 -5.38 26.70 8.76
N PHE A 58 -4.14 26.58 9.24
CA PHE A 58 -3.21 25.56 8.79
C PHE A 58 -3.55 24.19 9.41
N ASP A 59 -3.36 23.14 8.61
CA ASP A 59 -3.52 21.76 9.07
C ASP A 59 -2.28 21.30 9.86
N LEU A 60 -2.15 21.83 11.08
CA LEU A 60 -0.97 21.65 11.94
C LEU A 60 -0.71 20.19 12.31
N VAL A 61 -1.73 19.31 12.29
CA VAL A 61 -1.48 17.89 12.57
C VAL A 61 -0.57 17.26 11.52
N LYS A 62 -0.58 17.76 10.28
CA LYS A 62 0.26 17.24 9.21
C LYS A 62 1.72 17.64 9.31
N VAL A 63 2.07 18.59 10.18
CA VAL A 63 3.46 18.95 10.48
C VAL A 63 4.17 17.84 11.26
N PHE A 64 3.44 17.08 12.08
CA PHE A 64 3.98 15.95 12.83
C PHE A 64 4.12 14.66 12.00
N VAL A 65 3.47 14.60 10.83
CA VAL A 65 3.57 13.46 9.93
C VAL A 65 4.89 13.54 9.15
N GLY A 66 5.78 12.57 9.35
CA GLY A 66 7.14 12.61 8.78
C GLY A 66 8.14 13.45 9.56
N ALA A 67 7.82 13.88 10.79
CA ALA A 67 8.72 14.69 11.61
C ALA A 67 9.87 13.90 12.27
N HIS A 68 9.87 12.56 12.17
CA HIS A 68 10.84 11.66 12.80
C HIS A 68 11.04 11.92 14.32
N GLY A 69 10.00 12.40 15.00
CA GLY A 69 10.03 12.70 16.44
C GLY A 69 10.72 14.02 16.81
N THR A 70 11.20 14.81 15.83
CA THR A 70 11.97 16.04 16.11
C THR A 70 11.11 17.20 16.65
N LEU A 71 9.79 17.13 16.47
CA LEU A 71 8.85 18.18 16.86
C LEU A 71 8.09 17.88 18.16
N GLY A 72 8.29 16.69 18.75
CA GLY A 72 7.63 16.26 19.97
C GLY A 72 7.19 14.80 19.95
N LEU A 73 6.76 14.31 21.10
CA LEU A 73 6.28 12.94 21.30
C LEU A 73 4.77 12.86 21.05
N ILE A 74 4.36 12.09 20.04
CA ILE A 74 2.94 11.81 19.77
C ILE A 74 2.43 10.82 20.82
N THR A 75 1.46 11.22 21.64
CA THR A 75 0.88 10.37 22.70
C THR A 75 -0.48 9.79 22.32
N ASP A 76 -1.28 10.54 21.55
CA ASP A 76 -2.64 10.16 21.16
C ASP A 76 -2.91 10.58 19.74
N VAL A 77 -3.67 9.78 19.00
CA VAL A 77 -4.04 10.08 17.62
C VAL A 77 -5.48 9.69 17.33
N THR A 78 -6.15 10.51 16.54
CA THR A 78 -7.47 10.21 15.99
C THR A 78 -7.30 9.95 14.50
N LEU A 79 -7.69 8.77 14.06
CA LEU A 79 -7.60 8.34 12.67
C LEU A 79 -8.99 8.32 12.03
N LYS A 80 -9.05 8.68 10.75
CA LYS A 80 -10.16 8.37 9.87
C LYS A 80 -10.18 6.85 9.65
N LEU A 81 -11.33 6.23 9.91
CA LEU A 81 -11.56 4.82 9.64
C LEU A 81 -12.33 4.63 8.34
N VAL A 82 -12.23 3.43 7.78
CA VAL A 82 -12.97 2.97 6.62
C VAL A 82 -13.65 1.66 6.96
N VAL A 83 -14.75 1.35 6.28
CA VAL A 83 -15.47 0.09 6.45
C VAL A 83 -14.59 -1.05 5.93
N GLN A 84 -14.56 -2.17 6.66
CA GLN A 84 -13.88 -3.38 6.21
C GLN A 84 -14.51 -3.86 4.89
N PRO A 85 -13.71 -4.10 3.84
CA PRO A 85 -14.25 -4.57 2.56
C PRO A 85 -14.90 -5.96 2.72
N ARG A 86 -15.98 -6.20 1.96
CA ARG A 86 -16.70 -7.48 1.97
C ARG A 86 -15.94 -8.57 1.22
N THR A 87 -15.17 -8.16 0.22
CA THR A 87 -14.44 -9.05 -0.67
C THR A 87 -13.08 -8.45 -0.95
N GLN A 88 -12.06 -9.31 -0.96
CA GLN A 88 -10.70 -9.00 -1.33
C GLN A 88 -10.17 -10.14 -2.21
N ARG A 89 -9.60 -9.78 -3.35
CA ARG A 89 -9.01 -10.70 -4.34
C ARG A 89 -7.69 -10.14 -4.83
N THR A 90 -6.74 -11.01 -5.09
CA THR A 90 -5.43 -10.62 -5.61
C THR A 90 -5.06 -11.47 -6.81
N LEU A 91 -4.66 -10.82 -7.91
CA LEU A 91 -4.02 -11.47 -9.05
C LEU A 91 -2.50 -11.41 -8.89
N LEU A 92 -1.86 -12.56 -9.04
CA LEU A 92 -0.42 -12.76 -9.01
C LEU A 92 0.02 -13.12 -10.43
N ILE A 93 0.77 -12.22 -11.04
CA ILE A 93 1.13 -12.27 -12.45
C ILE A 93 2.65 -12.46 -12.53
N PRO A 94 3.14 -13.64 -12.94
CA PRO A 94 4.56 -13.89 -13.11
C PRO A 94 5.12 -13.01 -14.24
N VAL A 95 6.27 -12.38 -13.99
CA VAL A 95 6.95 -11.52 -14.97
C VAL A 95 8.45 -11.83 -15.05
N ALA A 96 8.94 -12.17 -16.24
CA ALA A 96 10.33 -12.53 -16.46
C ALA A 96 11.32 -11.37 -16.26
N ASP A 97 10.88 -10.12 -16.45
CA ASP A 97 11.74 -8.95 -16.40
C ASP A 97 11.05 -7.72 -15.78
N TYR A 98 11.83 -6.91 -15.08
CA TYR A 98 11.33 -5.76 -14.35
C TYR A 98 10.73 -4.67 -15.26
N ARG A 99 11.27 -4.45 -16.46
CA ARG A 99 10.76 -3.43 -17.40
C ARG A 99 9.42 -3.85 -17.95
N HIS A 100 9.26 -5.12 -18.29
CA HIS A 100 7.96 -5.68 -18.69
C HIS A 100 6.93 -5.54 -17.57
N GLY A 101 7.33 -5.81 -16.33
CA GLY A 101 6.45 -5.69 -15.16
C GLY A 101 5.97 -4.25 -14.95
N LEU A 102 6.87 -3.27 -15.07
CA LEU A 102 6.53 -1.85 -15.00
C LEU A 102 5.64 -1.41 -16.17
N ALA A 103 5.91 -1.88 -17.40
CA ALA A 103 5.10 -1.57 -18.56
C ALA A 103 3.66 -2.11 -18.43
N TRP A 104 3.50 -3.32 -17.90
CA TRP A 104 2.18 -3.88 -17.61
C TRP A 104 1.49 -3.14 -16.47
N ALA A 105 2.18 -2.89 -15.35
CA ALA A 105 1.64 -2.09 -14.24
C ALA A 105 1.09 -0.74 -14.73
N ARG A 106 1.83 -0.06 -15.62
CA ARG A 106 1.40 1.22 -16.21
C ARG A 106 0.14 1.10 -17.07
N LYS A 107 -0.04 0.00 -17.78
CA LYS A 107 -1.26 -0.27 -18.57
C LYS A 107 -2.45 -0.69 -17.69
N LEU A 108 -2.20 -1.29 -16.52
CA LEU A 108 -3.24 -1.68 -15.58
C LEU A 108 -3.69 -0.55 -14.65
N LEU A 109 -2.81 0.42 -14.38
CA LEU A 109 -3.10 1.54 -13.48
C LEU A 109 -4.38 2.32 -13.83
N PRO A 110 -4.73 2.59 -15.11
CA PRO A 110 -5.99 3.25 -15.47
C PRO A 110 -7.25 2.44 -15.15
N LEU A 111 -7.13 1.13 -14.90
CA LEU A 111 -8.24 0.25 -14.54
C LEU A 111 -8.53 0.24 -13.04
N ALA A 112 -7.68 0.85 -12.23
CA ALA A 112 -7.73 0.81 -10.77
C ALA A 112 -8.88 1.65 -10.19
N MET A 113 -10.08 1.09 -10.13
CA MET A 113 -11.26 1.71 -9.52
C MET A 113 -11.43 1.27 -8.06
N VAL A 114 -11.34 -0.04 -7.81
CA VAL A 114 -11.38 -0.70 -6.51
C VAL A 114 -10.06 -1.36 -6.10
N ALA A 115 -9.03 -1.25 -6.93
CA ALA A 115 -7.68 -1.68 -6.61
C ALA A 115 -7.15 -1.01 -5.34
N SER A 116 -6.53 -1.81 -4.48
CA SER A 116 -5.87 -1.38 -3.26
C SER A 116 -4.37 -1.62 -3.22
N ALA A 117 -3.85 -2.40 -4.16
CA ALA A 117 -2.42 -2.55 -4.34
C ALA A 117 -2.08 -2.86 -5.80
N LEU A 118 -1.00 -2.24 -6.29
CA LEU A 118 -0.31 -2.61 -7.52
C LEU A 118 1.18 -2.61 -7.24
N LEU A 119 1.81 -3.78 -7.21
CA LEU A 119 3.19 -3.96 -6.76
C LEU A 119 3.97 -4.82 -7.73
N LEU A 120 5.24 -4.48 -7.95
CA LEU A 120 6.18 -5.36 -8.62
C LEU A 120 7.22 -5.83 -7.59
N CYS A 121 7.21 -7.12 -7.29
CA CYS A 121 8.06 -7.74 -6.29
C CYS A 121 9.10 -8.62 -6.98
N LYS A 122 10.37 -8.50 -6.57
CA LYS A 122 11.44 -9.41 -6.99
C LYS A 122 11.53 -10.57 -5.99
N ASP A 123 11.78 -11.78 -6.50
CA ASP A 123 11.99 -12.98 -5.68
C ASP A 123 10.83 -13.22 -4.68
N CYS A 124 9.60 -12.93 -5.13
CA CYS A 124 8.40 -13.01 -4.31
C CYS A 124 7.92 -14.46 -4.20
N ALA A 125 8.05 -15.06 -3.02
CA ALA A 125 7.38 -16.32 -2.70
C ALA A 125 5.93 -16.05 -2.28
N ILE A 126 4.98 -16.82 -2.81
CA ILE A 126 3.59 -16.79 -2.36
C ILE A 126 3.51 -17.64 -1.08
N PRO A 127 3.11 -17.08 0.07
CA PRO A 127 3.00 -17.84 1.30
C PRO A 127 2.01 -19.00 1.14
N GLY A 128 2.45 -20.24 1.41
CA GLY A 128 1.58 -21.42 1.46
C GLY A 128 1.40 -22.18 0.14
N ASP A 129 2.04 -21.76 -0.96
CA ASP A 129 1.95 -22.46 -2.24
C ASP A 129 3.33 -22.95 -2.72
N SER A 130 3.43 -24.25 -2.98
CA SER A 130 4.65 -24.92 -3.46
C SER A 130 4.72 -25.02 -4.98
N GLN A 131 3.65 -24.64 -5.70
CA GLN A 131 3.52 -24.75 -7.15
C GLN A 131 3.59 -23.40 -7.87
N SER A 132 3.96 -22.34 -7.15
CA SER A 132 4.04 -21.01 -7.75
C SER A 132 5.09 -20.97 -8.87
N PRO A 133 4.74 -20.42 -10.04
CA PRO A 133 5.65 -20.33 -11.18
C PRO A 133 6.91 -19.57 -10.78
N THR A 134 8.07 -20.17 -11.03
CA THR A 134 9.37 -19.63 -10.66
C THR A 134 9.74 -18.50 -11.60
N SER A 135 9.22 -17.32 -11.32
CA SER A 135 9.52 -16.09 -12.05
C SER A 135 10.35 -15.15 -11.18
N PRO A 136 11.38 -14.48 -11.74
CA PRO A 136 12.21 -13.55 -10.98
C PRO A 136 11.44 -12.33 -10.45
N TYR A 137 10.35 -11.94 -11.14
CA TYR A 137 9.44 -10.91 -10.68
C TYR A 137 7.99 -11.40 -10.67
N MET A 138 7.20 -10.77 -9.79
CA MET A 138 5.78 -10.98 -9.63
C MET A 138 5.07 -9.63 -9.58
N LEU A 139 4.16 -9.39 -10.52
CA LEU A 139 3.25 -8.26 -10.49
C LEU A 139 2.00 -8.67 -9.69
N VAL A 140 1.74 -7.94 -8.62
CA VAL A 140 0.64 -8.18 -7.69
C VAL A 140 -0.40 -7.09 -7.89
N TYR A 141 -1.63 -7.49 -8.19
CA TYR A 141 -2.79 -6.59 -8.33
C TYR A 141 -3.87 -7.01 -7.34
N SER A 142 -4.13 -6.20 -6.31
CA SER A 142 -5.19 -6.48 -5.33
C SER A 142 -6.34 -5.52 -5.49
N ALA A 143 -7.56 -6.04 -5.42
CA ALA A 143 -8.81 -5.29 -5.43
C ALA A 143 -9.67 -5.65 -4.22
N GLU A 144 -10.33 -4.65 -3.64
CA GLU A 144 -11.18 -4.87 -2.47
C GLU A 144 -12.38 -3.92 -2.37
N GLY A 145 -13.52 -4.47 -1.99
CA GLY A 145 -14.79 -3.75 -1.99
C GLY A 145 -15.99 -4.69 -1.94
N VAL A 146 -17.00 -4.37 -2.75
CA VAL A 146 -18.15 -5.26 -2.99
C VAL A 146 -17.75 -6.29 -4.05
N ALA A 147 -18.31 -7.50 -3.97
CA ALA A 147 -17.91 -8.63 -4.81
C ALA A 147 -18.03 -8.33 -6.31
N GLU A 148 -19.11 -7.66 -6.72
CA GLU A 148 -19.39 -7.35 -8.12
C GLU A 148 -18.37 -6.37 -8.71
N ASP A 149 -18.00 -5.33 -7.94
CA ASP A 149 -16.99 -4.35 -8.37
C ASP A 149 -15.60 -4.99 -8.49
N VAL A 150 -15.23 -5.82 -7.50
CA VAL A 150 -13.95 -6.54 -7.50
C VAL A 150 -13.88 -7.49 -8.71
N GLN A 151 -14.94 -8.27 -8.94
CA GLN A 151 -14.99 -9.19 -10.08
C GLN A 151 -14.89 -8.43 -11.42
N ALA A 152 -15.69 -7.37 -11.58
CA ALA A 152 -15.71 -6.58 -12.81
C ALA A 152 -14.33 -5.97 -13.13
N GLU A 153 -13.63 -5.44 -12.13
CA GLU A 153 -12.28 -4.90 -12.30
C GLU A 153 -11.26 -5.99 -12.66
N LEU A 154 -11.26 -7.12 -11.94
CA LEU A 154 -10.32 -8.20 -12.23
C LEU A 154 -10.53 -8.81 -13.62
N ASP A 155 -11.76 -8.86 -14.11
CA ASP A 155 -12.06 -9.31 -15.47
C ASP A 155 -11.54 -8.33 -16.52
N GLN A 156 -11.59 -7.02 -16.26
CA GLN A 156 -10.95 -6.01 -17.12
C GLN A 156 -9.43 -6.15 -17.10
N VAL A 157 -8.83 -6.35 -15.93
CA VAL A 157 -7.39 -6.58 -15.78
C VAL A 157 -6.96 -7.82 -16.57
N ARG A 158 -7.66 -8.94 -16.45
CA ARG A 158 -7.42 -10.16 -17.25
C ARG A 158 -7.53 -9.91 -18.74
N LYS A 159 -8.54 -9.16 -19.18
CA LYS A 159 -8.72 -8.81 -20.59
C LYS A 159 -7.51 -8.05 -21.13
N VAL A 160 -7.00 -7.08 -20.37
CA VAL A 160 -5.80 -6.31 -20.76
C VAL A 160 -4.54 -7.17 -20.68
N LEU A 161 -4.41 -8.06 -19.70
CA LEU A 161 -3.29 -9.00 -19.64
C LEU A 161 -3.24 -9.90 -20.88
N ARG A 162 -4.38 -10.40 -21.36
CA ARG A 162 -4.47 -11.21 -22.58
C ARG A 162 -4.00 -10.45 -23.82
N THR A 163 -4.31 -9.16 -23.95
CA THR A 163 -3.84 -8.35 -25.10
C THR A 163 -2.35 -8.01 -25.03
N MET A 164 -1.72 -8.14 -23.85
CA MET A 164 -0.30 -7.90 -23.65
C MET A 164 0.59 -9.14 -23.84
N GLY A 165 0.03 -10.29 -24.24
CA GLY A 165 0.80 -11.50 -24.54
C GLY A 165 1.18 -12.34 -23.31
N THR A 166 0.51 -12.15 -22.16
CA THR A 166 0.74 -12.97 -20.95
C THR A 166 0.53 -14.47 -21.13
N MET A 167 -0.22 -14.88 -22.17
CA MET A 167 -0.51 -16.29 -22.46
C MET A 167 0.71 -17.09 -22.91
N GLU A 168 1.79 -16.46 -23.38
CA GLU A 168 3.01 -17.18 -23.77
C GLU A 168 3.91 -17.54 -22.58
N ALA A 169 3.64 -17.03 -21.37
CA ALA A 169 4.46 -17.29 -20.19
C ALA A 169 3.69 -18.00 -19.06
N HIS A 170 2.69 -17.41 -18.40
CA HIS A 170 1.93 -18.04 -17.29
C HIS A 170 0.58 -17.32 -17.06
N GLU A 171 -0.51 -18.06 -16.82
CA GLU A 171 -1.82 -17.48 -16.47
C GLU A 171 -1.77 -16.80 -15.08
N PRO A 172 -2.44 -15.65 -14.88
CA PRO A 172 -2.49 -15.01 -13.56
C PRO A 172 -3.14 -15.93 -12.52
N ILE A 173 -2.48 -16.06 -11.37
CA ILE A 173 -3.00 -16.84 -10.25
C ILE A 173 -3.88 -15.93 -9.40
N GLU A 174 -5.15 -16.29 -9.20
CA GLU A 174 -6.02 -15.58 -8.27
C GLU A 174 -5.94 -16.21 -6.88
N VAL A 175 -5.75 -15.37 -5.86
CA VAL A 175 -5.78 -15.77 -4.46
C VAL A 175 -6.82 -14.97 -3.69
N GLU A 176 -7.51 -15.67 -2.79
CA GLU A 176 -8.46 -15.08 -1.85
C GLU A 176 -7.79 -14.85 -0.49
N GLY A 177 -8.07 -13.71 0.15
CA GLY A 177 -7.64 -13.43 1.52
C GLY A 177 -6.15 -13.09 1.71
N LEU A 178 -5.34 -13.12 0.65
CA LEU A 178 -3.96 -12.60 0.65
C LEU A 178 -3.90 -11.30 -0.16
N SER A 179 -3.71 -10.18 0.52
CA SER A 179 -3.58 -8.86 -0.08
C SER A 179 -2.14 -8.55 -0.49
N GLY A 180 -1.98 -7.64 -1.45
CA GLY A 180 -0.67 -7.10 -1.82
C GLY A 180 0.02 -6.39 -0.66
N THR A 181 -0.73 -5.89 0.33
CA THR A 181 -0.15 -5.31 1.54
C THR A 181 0.46 -6.35 2.47
N GLU A 182 -0.11 -7.54 2.56
CA GLU A 182 0.47 -8.66 3.31
C GLU A 182 1.70 -9.22 2.60
N ILE A 183 1.64 -9.37 1.27
CA ILE A 183 2.80 -9.76 0.45
C ILE A 183 3.95 -8.76 0.64
N TRP A 184 3.64 -7.46 0.56
CA TRP A 184 4.61 -6.39 0.81
C TRP A 184 5.20 -6.46 2.21
N ALA A 185 4.38 -6.70 3.24
CA ALA A 185 4.85 -6.79 4.62
C ALA A 185 5.75 -8.02 4.82
N ALA A 186 5.37 -9.18 4.26
CA ALA A 186 6.18 -10.40 4.33
C ALA A 186 7.55 -10.22 3.65
N LEU A 187 7.57 -9.60 2.46
CA LEU A 187 8.81 -9.32 1.73
C LEU A 187 9.78 -8.45 2.53
N LEU A 188 9.27 -7.41 3.21
CA LEU A 188 10.09 -6.52 4.03
C LEU A 188 10.48 -7.12 5.39
N ALA A 189 9.70 -8.07 5.91
CA ALA A 189 10.06 -8.79 7.14
C ALA A 189 11.22 -9.77 6.90
N GLY A 190 11.25 -10.44 5.74
CA GLY A 190 12.28 -11.43 5.36
C GLY A 190 13.66 -10.85 5.02
N SER A 191 13.79 -9.54 4.94
CA SER A 191 15.01 -8.82 4.51
C SER A 191 15.83 -8.23 5.66
N THR A 192 15.66 -8.75 6.87
CA THR A 192 16.39 -8.32 8.06
C THR A 192 17.91 -8.31 7.82
N GLY A 193 18.57 -7.21 8.17
CA GLY A 193 20.03 -7.04 8.03
C GLY A 193 20.53 -6.59 6.64
N LYS A 194 19.66 -6.39 5.65
CA LYS A 194 20.03 -5.82 4.33
C LYS A 194 19.50 -4.40 4.19
N LEU A 195 20.29 -3.50 3.59
CA LEU A 195 19.82 -2.17 3.21
C LEU A 195 18.69 -2.31 2.19
N GLN A 196 17.52 -1.79 2.52
CA GLN A 196 16.38 -1.74 1.61
C GLN A 196 16.14 -0.31 1.17
N VAL A 197 16.04 -0.12 -0.14
CA VAL A 197 15.66 1.15 -0.73
C VAL A 197 14.22 1.03 -1.22
N ARG A 198 13.36 1.92 -0.74
CA ARG A 198 12.03 2.14 -1.32
C ARG A 198 12.07 3.39 -2.17
N ALA A 199 11.95 3.23 -3.49
CA ALA A 199 11.73 4.34 -4.40
C ALA A 199 10.22 4.46 -4.71
N GLY A 200 9.62 5.61 -4.38
CA GLY A 200 8.28 5.97 -4.85
C GLY A 200 8.41 6.86 -6.07
N VAL A 201 7.87 6.45 -7.21
CA VAL A 201 7.81 7.28 -8.43
C VAL A 201 6.40 7.84 -8.52
N ALA A 202 6.25 9.15 -8.73
CA ALA A 202 4.92 9.71 -8.96
C ALA A 202 4.38 9.17 -10.29
N ALA A 203 3.06 8.95 -10.42
CA ALA A 203 2.49 8.36 -11.64
C ALA A 203 2.89 9.13 -12.92
N LYS A 204 3.01 10.46 -12.83
CA LYS A 204 3.47 11.34 -13.91
C LYS A 204 4.94 11.15 -14.31
N ASP A 205 5.76 10.61 -13.42
CA ASP A 205 7.20 10.45 -13.57
C ASP A 205 7.59 9.02 -14.01
N VAL A 206 6.61 8.12 -14.26
CA VAL A 206 6.81 6.75 -14.79
C VAL A 206 6.89 6.75 -16.33
N ALA A 207 7.37 7.84 -16.94
CA ALA A 207 7.40 8.05 -18.39
C ALA A 207 8.42 7.14 -19.10
#